data_AF-A0A9Q0ELB2-F1
#
_entry.id   AF-A0A9Q0ELB2-F1
#
_cell.length_a   1.000
_cell.length_b   1.000
_cell.length_c   1.000
_cell.angle_alpha   90.00
_cell.angle_beta   90.00
_cell.angle_gamma   90.00
#
_symmetry.space_group_name_H-M   'P 1'
#
loop_
_entity.id
_entity.type
_entity.pdbx_description
1 polymer ?
#
loop_
_entity_poly.entity_id
_entity_poly.type
_entity_poly.pdbx_seq_one_letter_code
_entity_poly.pdbx_strand_id
1 'polypeptide(L)'
;GLLTSGVEFESLPAGLSLPAESGLYPVTLVGIPRTSGNITVNGLTSTKTGGCLVEVVPSLPRLQLTTSLPRSVNVLAPLSKEELSSRVSLQLFNGETQKLEITLENIGTEDIQSLELTSKMVTTKDKMYGEFLSWELSEAVSQLPLKPGQAVSVVVGVRVKLDFSGQENMLQELNDDGISVTGLPISSPLRQALKARGEGKTEYSHVKSLEAVLNFKYSGGPGKVEGYYRELSLGVHVDVEASVFFTRVSTLPATSTRQCHLLLDVFNSTEHEVTVSAKNNQDLVLHTSECQR
;
A
#
# COMPACT_ATOMS: atom_id res chain seq x y z
N GLY A 1 -37.21 30.71 -0.30
CA GLY A 1 -36.61 29.37 -0.43
C GLY A 1 -36.00 29.19 -1.81
N LEU A 2 -35.25 28.10 -1.99
CA LEU A 2 -34.81 27.64 -3.31
C LEU A 2 -36.04 27.30 -4.17
N LEU A 3 -36.04 27.73 -5.43
CA LEU A 3 -37.00 27.26 -6.41
C LEU A 3 -36.42 26.02 -7.08
N THR A 4 -36.88 24.83 -6.68
CA THR A 4 -36.48 23.57 -7.30
C THR A 4 -37.63 22.96 -8.10
N SER A 5 -37.30 22.21 -9.15
CA SER A 5 -38.24 21.38 -9.90
C SER A 5 -37.63 20.02 -10.17
N GLY A 6 -38.46 18.98 -10.32
CA GLY A 6 -38.00 17.60 -10.48
C GLY A 6 -38.38 16.78 -9.26
N VAL A 7 -37.40 16.10 -8.65
CA VAL A 7 -37.65 15.27 -7.46
C VAL A 7 -38.02 16.09 -6.24
N GLU A 8 -38.72 15.46 -5.30
CA GLU A 8 -39.13 16.09 -4.04
C GLU A 8 -37.90 16.53 -3.24
N PHE A 9 -37.82 17.84 -2.95
CA PHE A 9 -36.68 18.47 -2.32
C PHE A 9 -37.13 19.40 -1.20
N GLU A 10 -36.60 19.19 0.00
CA GLU A 10 -36.88 20.03 1.15
C GLU A 10 -35.75 21.04 1.36
N SER A 11 -36.05 22.33 1.21
CA SER A 11 -35.08 23.41 1.38
C SER A 11 -34.95 23.89 2.84
N LEU A 12 -33.71 24.06 3.32
CA LEU A 12 -33.35 24.48 4.67
C LEU A 12 -32.31 25.63 4.61
N PRO A 13 -32.61 26.83 5.14
CA PRO A 13 -33.89 27.27 5.70
C PRO A 13 -34.96 27.50 4.61
N ALA A 14 -36.23 27.31 4.95
CA ALA A 14 -37.36 27.51 4.03
C ALA A 14 -37.46 28.97 3.50
N GLY A 15 -36.93 29.92 4.26
CA GLY A 15 -36.92 31.35 3.92
C GLY A 15 -35.57 31.99 4.21
N LEU A 16 -35.22 32.98 3.39
CA LEU A 16 -34.07 33.85 3.59
C LEU A 16 -34.57 35.30 3.52
N SER A 17 -34.28 36.09 4.54
CA SER A 17 -34.55 37.53 4.55
C SER A 17 -33.22 38.28 4.47
N LEU A 18 -33.03 39.05 3.40
CA LEU A 18 -31.88 39.94 3.25
C LEU A 18 -32.33 41.39 3.48
N PRO A 19 -31.59 42.19 4.27
CA PRO A 19 -31.84 43.62 4.40
C PRO A 19 -31.79 44.34 3.03
N ALA A 20 -32.62 45.37 2.86
CA ALA A 20 -32.44 46.29 1.73
C ALA A 20 -31.04 46.93 1.81
N GLU A 21 -30.36 47.07 0.66
CA GLU A 21 -28.95 47.52 0.55
C GLU A 21 -27.86 46.55 1.02
N SER A 22 -28.20 45.27 1.20
CA SER A 22 -27.16 44.24 1.28
C SER A 22 -26.36 44.24 -0.02
N GLY A 23 -25.04 44.47 0.06
CA GLY A 23 -24.12 44.21 -1.06
C GLY A 23 -24.10 42.72 -1.44
N LEU A 24 -23.00 42.23 -2.00
CA LEU A 24 -22.84 40.79 -2.22
C LEU A 24 -22.89 40.04 -0.87
N TYR A 25 -24.01 39.36 -0.59
CA TYR A 25 -24.21 38.61 0.65
C TYR A 25 -24.18 37.10 0.33
N PRO A 26 -23.12 36.38 0.73
CA PRO A 26 -23.04 34.94 0.50
C PRO A 26 -24.06 34.20 1.39
N VAL A 27 -24.81 33.30 0.79
CA VAL A 27 -25.82 32.49 1.48
C VAL A 27 -25.56 31.02 1.20
N THR A 28 -25.51 30.21 2.25
CA THR A 28 -25.52 28.75 2.14
C THR A 28 -26.96 28.28 2.23
N LEU A 29 -27.44 27.66 1.16
CA LEU A 29 -28.76 27.02 1.13
C LEU A 29 -28.52 25.51 1.16
N VAL A 30 -29.16 24.85 2.12
CA VAL A 30 -29.08 23.39 2.30
C VAL A 30 -30.42 22.81 1.88
N GLY A 31 -30.46 21.55 1.47
CA GLY A 31 -31.71 20.84 1.36
C GLY A 31 -31.51 19.35 1.15
N ILE A 32 -32.60 18.60 1.34
CA ILE A 32 -32.57 17.15 1.37
C ILE A 32 -33.48 16.63 0.25
N PRO A 33 -32.94 15.95 -0.77
CA PRO A 33 -33.75 15.20 -1.72
C PRO A 33 -34.42 14.01 -1.02
N ARG A 34 -35.70 13.80 -1.28
CA ARG A 34 -36.48 12.67 -0.72
C ARG A 34 -36.44 11.44 -1.61
N THR A 35 -36.17 11.59 -2.90
CA THR A 35 -36.07 10.51 -3.88
C THR A 35 -34.89 10.72 -4.83
N SER A 36 -34.48 9.65 -5.53
CA SER A 36 -33.53 9.73 -6.64
C SER A 36 -34.16 10.37 -7.88
N GLY A 37 -33.31 10.92 -8.76
CA GLY A 37 -33.67 11.63 -9.99
C GLY A 37 -33.12 13.06 -10.04
N ASN A 38 -33.55 13.81 -11.04
CA ASN A 38 -33.00 15.14 -11.32
C ASN A 38 -33.70 16.24 -10.51
N ILE A 39 -32.92 17.14 -9.92
CA ILE A 39 -33.34 18.42 -9.37
C ILE A 39 -32.81 19.52 -10.27
N THR A 40 -33.70 20.33 -10.82
CA THR A 40 -33.32 21.60 -11.43
C THR A 40 -33.50 22.70 -10.41
N VAL A 41 -32.40 23.32 -9.99
CA VAL A 41 -32.42 24.53 -9.16
C VAL A 41 -32.64 25.71 -10.09
N ASN A 42 -33.82 26.32 -10.06
CA ASN A 42 -34.26 27.38 -10.98
C ASN A 42 -33.96 28.81 -10.47
N GLY A 43 -33.42 28.94 -9.25
CA GLY A 43 -33.05 30.21 -8.62
C GLY A 43 -33.67 30.41 -7.24
N LEU A 44 -33.78 31.66 -6.81
CA LEU A 44 -34.45 32.07 -5.58
C LEU A 44 -35.83 32.67 -5.91
N THR A 45 -36.77 32.56 -4.97
CA THR A 45 -38.05 33.27 -5.02
C THR A 45 -37.78 34.78 -5.21
N SER A 46 -37.99 35.30 -6.43
CA SER A 46 -37.82 36.70 -6.89
C SER A 46 -36.71 36.95 -7.93
N THR A 47 -35.82 35.99 -8.25
CA THR A 47 -34.78 36.17 -9.29
C THR A 47 -34.58 34.89 -10.10
N LYS A 48 -34.96 34.90 -11.39
CA LYS A 48 -34.64 33.83 -12.34
C LYS A 48 -33.24 34.07 -12.91
N THR A 49 -32.24 33.42 -12.34
CA THR A 49 -30.87 33.42 -12.88
C THR A 49 -30.40 31.98 -12.97
N GLY A 50 -29.94 31.59 -14.17
CA GLY A 50 -29.23 30.36 -14.54
C GLY A 50 -29.44 29.14 -13.65
N GLY A 51 -30.27 28.19 -14.09
CA GLY A 51 -30.52 26.99 -13.31
C GLY A 51 -29.38 25.97 -13.36
N CYS A 52 -29.19 25.22 -12.27
CA CYS A 52 -28.24 24.11 -12.17
C CYS A 52 -29.01 22.79 -12.09
N LEU A 53 -28.58 21.78 -12.85
CA LEU A 53 -29.12 20.43 -12.78
C LEU A 53 -28.28 19.61 -11.79
N VAL A 54 -28.94 19.04 -10.79
CA VAL A 54 -28.35 18.15 -9.79
C VAL A 54 -28.99 16.78 -9.95
N GLU A 55 -28.19 15.75 -10.19
CA GLU A 55 -28.65 14.36 -10.28
C GLU A 55 -28.50 13.69 -8.91
N VAL A 56 -29.61 13.20 -8.36
CA VAL A 56 -29.63 12.44 -7.11
C VAL A 56 -29.65 10.96 -7.47
N VAL A 57 -28.53 10.29 -7.25
CA VAL A 57 -28.44 8.84 -7.48
C VAL A 57 -29.23 8.06 -6.42
N PRO A 58 -29.71 6.85 -6.70
CA PRO A 58 -30.38 6.02 -5.71
C PRO A 58 -29.49 5.66 -4.53
N SER A 59 -30.13 5.24 -3.44
CA SER A 59 -29.44 4.72 -2.25
C SER A 59 -28.47 3.60 -2.63
N LEU A 60 -27.23 3.73 -2.14
CA LEU A 60 -26.18 2.72 -2.26
C LEU A 60 -25.82 2.21 -0.86
N PRO A 61 -25.44 0.92 -0.74
CA PRO A 61 -25.00 0.35 0.53
C PRO A 61 -23.76 1.07 1.07
N ARG A 62 -23.51 0.96 2.38
CA ARG A 62 -22.33 1.56 3.04
C ARG A 62 -21.49 0.46 3.64
N LEU A 63 -20.23 0.42 3.29
CA LEU A 63 -19.30 -0.59 3.79
C LEU A 63 -18.26 0.07 4.71
N GLN A 64 -18.05 -0.53 5.88
CA GLN A 64 -17.00 -0.16 6.81
C GLN A 64 -15.88 -1.20 6.77
N LEU A 65 -14.64 -0.73 6.73
CA LEU A 65 -13.45 -1.58 6.70
C LEU A 65 -12.68 -1.52 8.02
N THR A 66 -12.31 -2.71 8.49
CA THR A 66 -11.41 -2.92 9.62
C THR A 66 -10.33 -3.94 9.25
N THR A 67 -9.18 -3.89 9.93
CA THR A 67 -8.01 -4.72 9.63
C THR A 67 -7.48 -5.35 10.91
N SER A 68 -6.91 -6.55 10.79
CA SER A 68 -6.18 -7.23 11.87
C SER A 68 -4.91 -6.51 12.34
N LEU A 69 -4.34 -5.65 11.49
CA LEU A 69 -3.15 -4.86 11.79
C LEU A 69 -3.53 -3.45 12.26
N PRO A 70 -2.73 -2.84 13.16
CA PRO A 70 -2.95 -1.47 13.59
C PRO A 70 -2.87 -0.50 12.40
N ARG A 71 -3.80 0.46 12.37
CA ARG A 71 -3.78 1.53 11.37
C ARG A 71 -2.53 2.38 11.58
N SER A 72 -1.77 2.62 10.51
CA SER A 72 -0.59 3.46 10.59
C SER A 72 -0.97 4.93 10.40
N VAL A 73 -0.51 5.79 11.32
CA VAL A 73 -0.76 7.24 11.32
C VAL A 73 0.39 8.00 10.64
N ASN A 74 1.44 7.31 10.17
CA ASN A 74 2.63 7.97 9.65
C ASN A 74 2.38 8.56 8.26
N VAL A 75 1.96 9.82 8.25
CA VAL A 75 1.87 10.73 7.11
C VAL A 75 3.29 11.17 6.73
N LEU A 76 4.06 10.27 6.11
CA LEU A 76 5.24 10.68 5.36
C LEU A 76 4.92 10.58 3.87
N ALA A 77 4.62 11.77 3.32
CA ALA A 77 4.28 12.09 1.94
C ALA A 77 2.88 11.63 1.44
N PRO A 78 2.14 12.49 0.69
CA PRO A 78 0.93 12.07 0.00
C PRO A 78 1.27 11.00 -1.05
N LEU A 79 0.65 9.83 -0.91
CA LEU A 79 0.61 8.78 -1.94
C LEU A 79 -0.17 9.33 -3.12
N SER A 80 0.50 10.01 -4.04
CA SER A 80 -0.18 10.67 -5.17
C SER A 80 -1.29 11.65 -4.69
N LYS A 81 -2.06 12.20 -5.63
CA LYS A 81 -3.03 13.28 -5.36
C LYS A 81 -4.31 12.79 -4.65
N GLU A 82 -4.32 11.56 -4.16
CA GLU A 82 -5.49 10.82 -3.69
C GLU A 82 -5.37 10.55 -2.18
N GLU A 83 -6.14 11.28 -1.38
CA GLU A 83 -6.20 11.09 0.08
C GLU A 83 -6.89 9.76 0.40
N LEU A 84 -6.12 8.76 0.85
CA LEU A 84 -6.67 7.48 1.28
C LEU A 84 -7.19 7.57 2.72
N SER A 85 -8.41 7.07 2.95
CA SER A 85 -9.06 7.13 4.27
C SER A 85 -8.55 6.09 5.27
N SER A 86 -7.79 5.08 4.84
CA SER A 86 -7.23 4.02 5.71
C SER A 86 -5.92 3.45 5.17
N ARG A 87 -4.96 3.19 6.06
CA ARG A 87 -3.64 2.64 5.75
C ARG A 87 -3.17 1.66 6.82
N VAL A 88 -2.48 0.60 6.40
CA VAL A 88 -1.75 -0.33 7.26
C VAL A 88 -0.26 -0.31 6.90
N SER A 89 0.60 -0.48 7.91
CA SER A 89 2.04 -0.61 7.74
C SER A 89 2.54 -1.92 8.31
N LEU A 90 3.48 -2.53 7.61
CA LEU A 90 4.10 -3.82 7.91
C LEU A 90 5.62 -3.67 7.87
N GLN A 91 6.32 -4.45 8.67
CA GLN A 91 7.75 -4.69 8.55
C GLN A 91 7.94 -6.18 8.27
N LEU A 92 8.60 -6.50 7.15
CA LEU A 92 8.80 -7.89 6.70
C LEU A 92 10.23 -8.09 6.22
N PHE A 93 10.76 -9.29 6.43
CA PHE A 93 12.01 -9.69 5.81
C PHE A 93 11.82 -10.03 4.33
N ASN A 94 12.85 -9.83 3.51
CA ASN A 94 12.82 -10.21 2.10
C ASN A 94 12.65 -11.74 1.96
N GLY A 95 11.58 -12.18 1.32
CA GLY A 95 11.15 -13.58 1.21
C GLY A 95 9.99 -13.95 2.14
N GLU A 96 9.66 -13.09 3.11
CA GLU A 96 8.59 -13.34 4.07
C GLU A 96 7.19 -13.17 3.46
N THR A 97 6.21 -13.86 4.04
CA THR A 97 4.79 -13.71 3.72
C THR A 97 3.98 -13.53 5.00
N GLN A 98 3.20 -12.45 5.08
CA GLN A 98 2.31 -12.15 6.19
C GLN A 98 0.86 -12.10 5.71
N LYS A 99 -0.07 -12.61 6.55
CA LYS A 99 -1.51 -12.51 6.28
C LYS A 99 -2.07 -11.23 6.90
N LEU A 100 -2.87 -10.51 6.11
CA LEU A 100 -3.67 -9.36 6.51
C LEU A 100 -5.15 -9.74 6.40
N GLU A 101 -5.81 -9.93 7.53
CA GLU A 101 -7.27 -10.10 7.57
C GLU A 101 -7.96 -8.73 7.52
N ILE A 102 -8.91 -8.59 6.61
CA ILE A 102 -9.72 -7.38 6.37
C ILE A 102 -11.19 -7.75 6.59
N THR A 103 -11.86 -7.10 7.52
CA THR A 103 -13.29 -7.31 7.78
C THR A 103 -14.10 -6.16 7.19
N LEU A 104 -15.09 -6.52 6.38
CA LEU A 104 -15.98 -5.65 5.63
C LEU A 104 -17.40 -5.77 6.21
N GLU A 105 -17.88 -4.72 6.86
CA GLU A 105 -19.20 -4.68 7.50
C GLU A 105 -20.17 -3.78 6.74
N ASN A 106 -21.39 -4.26 6.48
CA ASN A 106 -22.46 -3.45 5.92
C ASN A 106 -23.09 -2.57 7.01
N ILE A 107 -22.71 -1.30 7.05
CA ILE A 107 -23.27 -0.29 7.97
C ILE A 107 -24.38 0.56 7.31
N GLY A 108 -24.83 0.16 6.12
CA GLY A 108 -25.88 0.82 5.36
C GLY A 108 -27.26 0.24 5.65
N THR A 109 -28.24 0.71 4.88
CA THR A 109 -29.62 0.19 4.89
C THR A 109 -29.90 -0.74 3.71
N GLU A 110 -29.12 -0.62 2.63
CA GLU A 110 -29.22 -1.48 1.45
C GLU A 110 -28.34 -2.72 1.61
N ASP A 111 -28.78 -3.85 1.07
CA ASP A 111 -27.97 -5.06 0.96
C ASP A 111 -26.79 -4.84 -0.01
N ILE A 112 -25.61 -5.37 0.30
CA ILE A 112 -24.49 -5.42 -0.64
C ILE A 112 -24.63 -6.68 -1.48
N GLN A 113 -24.70 -6.51 -2.81
CA GLN A 113 -25.00 -7.60 -3.74
C GLN A 113 -23.84 -7.92 -4.70
N SER A 114 -22.82 -7.06 -4.75
CA SER A 114 -21.60 -7.31 -5.49
C SER A 114 -20.42 -6.71 -4.74
N LEU A 115 -19.30 -7.42 -4.77
CA LEU A 115 -18.04 -7.05 -4.18
C LEU A 115 -16.93 -7.47 -5.15
N GLU A 116 -16.08 -6.52 -5.51
CA GLU A 116 -14.90 -6.71 -6.34
C GLU A 116 -13.69 -6.16 -5.58
N LEU A 117 -12.56 -6.88 -5.65
CA LEU A 117 -11.30 -6.46 -5.04
C LEU A 117 -10.22 -6.40 -6.11
N THR A 118 -9.57 -5.25 -6.22
CA THR A 118 -8.43 -5.02 -7.11
C THR A 118 -7.26 -4.46 -6.32
N SER A 119 -6.05 -4.57 -6.87
CA SER A 119 -4.86 -3.93 -6.28
C SER A 119 -4.12 -3.11 -7.32
N LYS A 120 -3.50 -2.03 -6.87
CA LYS A 120 -2.61 -1.19 -7.68
C LYS A 120 -1.32 -0.95 -6.90
N MET A 121 -0.19 -1.25 -7.51
CA MET A 121 1.11 -0.90 -6.95
C MET A 121 1.42 0.58 -7.21
N VAL A 122 1.91 1.29 -6.19
CA VAL A 122 2.16 2.74 -6.26
C VAL A 122 3.63 3.05 -6.54
N THR A 123 4.56 2.34 -5.89
CA THR A 123 6.00 2.59 -6.04
C THR A 123 6.81 1.29 -6.01
N THR A 124 7.65 1.09 -7.02
CA THR A 124 8.76 0.14 -7.01
C THR A 124 9.97 0.75 -7.71
N LYS A 125 10.98 1.14 -6.94
CA LYS A 125 12.34 1.32 -7.48
C LYS A 125 13.02 -0.04 -7.68
N ASP A 126 12.61 -1.02 -6.89
CA ASP A 126 13.19 -2.36 -6.86
C ASP A 126 12.43 -3.35 -7.72
N LYS A 127 13.18 -4.31 -8.27
CA LYS A 127 12.62 -5.38 -9.06
C LYS A 127 11.98 -6.42 -8.13
N MET A 128 10.65 -6.47 -8.13
CA MET A 128 9.91 -7.53 -7.44
C MET A 128 9.84 -8.82 -8.26
N TYR A 129 9.78 -9.94 -7.56
CA TYR A 129 9.63 -11.26 -8.14
C TYR A 129 8.36 -11.94 -7.61
N GLY A 130 7.43 -12.24 -8.50
CA GLY A 130 6.15 -12.85 -8.14
C GLY A 130 5.11 -11.84 -7.66
N GLU A 131 4.06 -12.34 -7.02
CA GLU A 131 2.90 -11.54 -6.58
C GLU A 131 3.15 -10.93 -5.21
N PHE A 132 3.00 -9.61 -5.11
CA PHE A 132 3.15 -8.86 -3.85
C PHE A 132 1.93 -9.01 -2.94
N LEU A 133 0.75 -8.95 -3.53
CA LEU A 133 -0.53 -9.14 -2.86
C LEU A 133 -1.27 -10.28 -3.54
N SER A 134 -1.83 -11.20 -2.75
CA SER A 134 -2.69 -12.27 -3.22
C SER A 134 -3.91 -12.40 -2.31
N TRP A 135 -5.04 -12.78 -2.87
CA TRP A 135 -6.28 -12.96 -2.12
C TRP A 135 -7.20 -13.93 -2.85
N GLU A 136 -8.16 -14.48 -2.12
CA GLU A 136 -9.25 -15.28 -2.66
C GLU A 136 -10.57 -14.65 -2.20
N LEU A 137 -11.48 -14.37 -3.13
CA LEU A 137 -12.72 -13.64 -2.85
C LEU A 137 -13.97 -14.54 -2.91
N SER A 138 -13.84 -15.80 -3.35
CA SER A 138 -14.96 -16.73 -3.52
C SER A 138 -15.79 -16.91 -2.24
N GLU A 139 -15.14 -17.09 -1.09
CA GLU A 139 -15.83 -17.21 0.20
C GLU A 139 -16.62 -15.95 0.53
N ALA A 140 -16.01 -14.76 0.36
CA ALA A 140 -16.67 -13.50 0.66
C ALA A 140 -17.86 -13.23 -0.28
N VAL A 141 -17.70 -13.53 -1.56
CA VAL A 141 -18.76 -13.40 -2.57
C VAL A 141 -19.89 -14.40 -2.33
N SER A 142 -19.59 -15.61 -1.85
CA SER A 142 -20.61 -16.62 -1.52
C SER A 142 -21.56 -16.22 -0.40
N GLN A 143 -21.15 -15.25 0.43
CA GLN A 143 -21.95 -14.72 1.54
C GLN A 143 -22.84 -13.55 1.10
N LEU A 144 -22.76 -13.12 -0.17
CA LEU A 144 -23.64 -12.11 -0.71
C LEU A 144 -25.03 -12.69 -1.00
N PRO A 145 -26.11 -11.90 -0.79
CA PRO A 145 -26.10 -10.51 -0.38
C PRO A 145 -25.84 -10.30 1.13
N LEU A 146 -24.94 -9.37 1.45
CA LEU A 146 -24.62 -8.96 2.82
C LEU A 146 -25.68 -7.96 3.32
N LYS A 147 -26.48 -8.38 4.29
CA LYS A 147 -27.54 -7.55 4.90
C LYS A 147 -26.96 -6.49 5.84
N PRO A 148 -27.71 -5.42 6.15
CA PRO A 148 -27.34 -4.45 7.19
C PRO A 148 -26.91 -5.12 8.50
N GLY A 149 -25.76 -4.72 9.02
CA GLY A 149 -25.14 -5.25 10.23
C GLY A 149 -24.37 -6.57 10.06
N GLN A 150 -24.35 -7.17 8.86
CA GLN A 150 -23.52 -8.34 8.59
C GLN A 150 -22.11 -7.93 8.14
N ALA A 151 -21.13 -8.79 8.45
CA ALA A 151 -19.74 -8.61 8.07
C ALA A 151 -19.17 -9.86 7.43
N VAL A 152 -18.17 -9.67 6.57
CA VAL A 152 -17.38 -10.74 5.94
C VAL A 152 -15.89 -10.43 6.05
N SER A 153 -15.05 -11.46 6.20
CA SER A 153 -13.59 -11.31 6.20
C SER A 153 -13.00 -11.71 4.85
N VAL A 154 -11.99 -10.95 4.41
CA VAL A 154 -11.13 -11.25 3.26
C VAL A 154 -9.70 -11.32 3.77
N VAL A 155 -9.00 -12.42 3.47
CA VAL A 155 -7.59 -12.58 3.85
C VAL A 155 -6.71 -12.25 2.66
N VAL A 156 -5.85 -11.24 2.82
CA VAL A 156 -4.85 -10.83 1.84
C VAL A 156 -3.48 -11.33 2.28
N GLY A 157 -2.83 -12.13 1.45
CA GLY A 157 -1.42 -12.50 1.61
C GLY A 157 -0.52 -11.38 1.09
N VAL A 158 0.34 -10.84 1.96
CA VAL A 158 1.37 -9.87 1.60
C VAL A 158 2.70 -10.62 1.55
N ARG A 159 3.27 -10.77 0.35
CA ARG A 159 4.54 -11.47 0.14
C ARG A 159 5.57 -10.52 -0.41
N VAL A 160 6.72 -10.47 0.25
CA VAL A 160 7.85 -9.66 -0.21
C VAL A 160 8.89 -10.57 -0.85
N LYS A 161 9.27 -10.26 -2.09
CA LYS A 161 10.38 -10.92 -2.75
C LYS A 161 11.08 -9.97 -3.71
N LEU A 162 12.14 -9.36 -3.20
CA LEU A 162 13.03 -8.44 -3.91
C LEU A 162 14.31 -9.17 -4.33
N ASP A 163 15.04 -8.59 -5.27
CA ASP A 163 16.44 -8.96 -5.47
C ASP A 163 17.28 -8.60 -4.24
N PHE A 164 18.31 -9.41 -3.98
CA PHE A 164 19.33 -9.12 -2.96
C PHE A 164 20.33 -8.06 -3.46
N SER A 165 19.90 -7.12 -4.30
CA SER A 165 20.74 -6.02 -4.76
C SER A 165 21.04 -5.09 -3.57
N GLY A 166 22.26 -5.20 -3.06
CA GLY A 166 22.82 -4.22 -2.12
C GLY A 166 23.19 -2.94 -2.86
N GLN A 167 23.20 -1.80 -2.16
CA GLN A 167 23.84 -0.59 -2.67
C GLN A 167 25.34 -0.86 -2.87
N GLU A 168 25.89 -0.51 -4.03
CA GLU A 168 27.29 -0.78 -4.44
C GLU A 168 28.33 -0.34 -3.40
N ASN A 169 28.00 0.66 -2.56
CA ASN A 169 28.89 1.24 -1.55
C ASN A 169 29.33 0.25 -0.45
N MET A 170 28.64 -0.87 -0.23
CA MET A 170 29.01 -1.85 0.81
C MET A 170 30.14 -2.80 0.41
N LEU A 171 30.31 -3.07 -0.89
CA LEU A 171 31.41 -3.92 -1.37
C LEU A 171 32.75 -3.22 -1.30
N GLN A 172 32.77 -1.90 -1.09
CA GLN A 172 33.98 -1.10 -1.08
C GLN A 172 34.73 -1.19 0.26
N GLU A 173 34.01 -1.40 1.38
CA GLU A 173 34.63 -1.53 2.72
C GLU A 173 35.07 -2.97 3.05
N LEU A 174 34.52 -3.98 2.38
CA LEU A 174 34.92 -5.39 2.55
C LEU A 174 36.14 -5.79 1.69
N ASN A 175 36.57 -4.90 0.79
CA ASN A 175 37.74 -5.07 -0.06
C ASN A 175 39.06 -4.66 0.61
N ASP A 176 39.06 -4.24 1.88
CA ASP A 176 40.30 -3.84 2.58
C ASP A 176 41.16 -5.03 3.04
N ASP A 177 40.65 -6.27 2.92
CA ASP A 177 41.50 -7.48 3.01
C ASP A 177 42.11 -7.78 1.63
N GLY A 178 43.17 -7.05 1.31
CA GLY A 178 43.92 -7.18 0.06
C GLY A 178 44.37 -8.61 -0.22
N ILE A 179 43.68 -9.27 -1.15
CA ILE A 179 44.23 -10.40 -1.90
C ILE A 179 44.33 -9.98 -3.37
N SER A 180 45.42 -9.29 -3.70
CA SER A 180 45.83 -9.05 -5.08
C SER A 180 46.46 -10.32 -5.66
N VAL A 181 45.74 -11.06 -6.51
CA VAL A 181 46.34 -12.08 -7.40
C VAL A 181 46.61 -11.45 -8.75
N THR A 182 47.63 -10.59 -8.81
CA THR A 182 48.54 -10.42 -9.95
C THR A 182 49.86 -9.93 -9.36
N GLY A 183 50.92 -10.72 -9.53
CA GLY A 183 52.16 -10.52 -8.79
C GLY A 183 52.84 -9.20 -9.10
N LEU A 184 52.89 -8.31 -8.10
CA LEU A 184 53.99 -7.39 -7.75
C LEU A 184 53.65 -6.74 -6.39
N PRO A 185 54.49 -6.85 -5.33
CA PRO A 185 54.28 -6.12 -4.09
C PRO A 185 54.97 -4.75 -4.18
N ILE A 186 54.21 -3.67 -4.03
CA ILE A 186 54.80 -2.37 -3.69
C ILE A 186 54.26 -1.98 -2.32
N SER A 187 55.01 -2.35 -1.29
CA SER A 187 54.85 -1.79 0.06
C SER A 187 55.15 -0.29 0.01
N SER A 188 54.19 0.55 0.40
CA SER A 188 54.42 1.96 0.72
C SER A 188 54.71 2.08 2.23
N PRO A 189 55.92 2.51 2.64
CA PRO A 189 56.27 2.69 4.04
C PRO A 189 55.98 4.14 4.46
N LEU A 190 54.72 4.48 4.72
CA LEU A 190 54.36 5.73 5.39
C LEU A 190 53.17 5.50 6.34
N ARG A 191 53.47 4.84 7.47
CA ARG A 191 52.69 5.02 8.69
C ARG A 191 52.97 6.41 9.24
N GLN A 192 52.02 7.33 9.10
CA GLN A 192 51.78 8.42 10.04
C GLN A 192 50.27 8.40 10.32
N ALA A 193 49.86 7.75 11.40
CA ALA A 193 49.65 8.37 12.70
C ALA A 193 48.16 8.72 12.90
N LEU A 194 47.54 7.96 13.81
CA LEU A 194 46.48 8.38 14.72
C LEU A 194 45.28 9.15 14.12
N LYS A 195 44.15 8.45 14.02
CA LYS A 195 42.93 8.90 14.70
C LYS A 195 42.08 7.71 15.14
N ALA A 196 42.17 7.40 16.43
CA ALA A 196 41.04 6.84 17.15
C ALA A 196 39.99 7.95 17.27
N ARG A 197 38.75 7.65 16.88
CA ARG A 197 37.46 8.12 17.43
C ARG A 197 36.40 8.29 16.35
N GLY A 198 35.33 7.56 16.55
CA GLY A 198 34.05 7.69 15.89
C GLY A 198 33.22 6.45 16.18
N GLU A 199 32.75 6.29 17.42
CA GLU A 199 31.52 5.52 17.67
C GLU A 199 30.39 6.27 16.95
N GLY A 200 30.32 6.11 15.63
CA GLY A 200 29.16 6.41 14.84
C GLY A 200 28.43 5.10 14.68
N LYS A 201 27.31 4.93 15.38
CA LYS A 201 26.26 4.04 14.91
C LYS A 201 25.78 4.61 13.57
N THR A 202 26.45 4.27 12.48
CA THR A 202 25.93 4.52 11.14
C THR A 202 24.84 3.48 10.96
N GLU A 203 23.62 3.87 11.33
CA GLU A 203 22.41 3.08 11.16
C GLU A 203 22.14 2.99 9.65
N TYR A 204 22.80 2.03 8.97
CA TYR A 204 22.51 1.71 7.59
C TYR A 204 21.12 1.10 7.54
N SER A 205 20.08 1.91 7.41
CA SER A 205 18.73 1.38 7.18
C SER A 205 18.68 0.80 5.76
N HIS A 206 18.95 -0.50 5.64
CA HIS A 206 18.77 -1.30 4.41
C HIS A 206 17.29 -1.52 4.06
N VAL A 207 16.40 -0.73 4.66
CA VAL A 207 14.95 -0.87 4.58
C VAL A 207 14.48 -0.33 3.24
N LYS A 208 14.00 -1.22 2.37
CA LYS A 208 13.32 -0.86 1.12
C LYS A 208 11.83 -0.72 1.42
N SER A 209 11.13 0.23 0.80
CA SER A 209 9.69 0.41 1.03
C SER A 209 8.87 0.00 -0.20
N LEU A 210 7.84 -0.82 0.00
CA LEU A 210 6.86 -1.19 -1.00
C LEU A 210 5.48 -0.63 -0.65
N GLU A 211 4.74 -0.17 -1.66
CA GLU A 211 3.41 0.39 -1.47
C GLU A 211 2.41 -0.11 -2.52
N ALA A 212 1.22 -0.45 -2.05
CA ALA A 212 0.07 -0.77 -2.89
C ALA A 212 -1.23 -0.25 -2.28
N VAL A 213 -2.24 -0.13 -3.13
CA VAL A 213 -3.61 0.24 -2.74
C VAL A 213 -4.53 -0.90 -3.15
N LEU A 214 -5.32 -1.39 -2.19
CA LEU A 214 -6.43 -2.30 -2.41
C LEU A 214 -7.71 -1.47 -2.61
N ASN A 215 -8.44 -1.72 -3.70
CA ASN A 215 -9.70 -1.05 -3.99
C ASN A 215 -10.85 -2.06 -3.95
N PHE A 216 -11.80 -1.78 -3.07
CA PHE A 216 -13.04 -2.54 -2.89
C PHE A 216 -14.16 -1.80 -3.59
N LYS A 217 -14.67 -2.38 -4.68
CA LYS A 217 -15.82 -1.86 -5.41
C LYS A 217 -17.05 -2.68 -5.05
N TYR A 218 -18.12 -2.01 -4.65
CA TYR A 218 -19.32 -2.69 -4.17
C TYR A 218 -20.60 -1.94 -4.53
N SER A 219 -21.68 -2.68 -4.71
CA SER A 219 -22.99 -2.11 -5.02
C SER A 219 -24.12 -3.03 -4.58
N GLY A 220 -25.33 -2.47 -4.54
CA GLY A 220 -26.55 -3.20 -4.23
C GLY A 220 -27.76 -2.27 -4.30
N GLY A 221 -28.94 -2.82 -4.03
CA GLY A 221 -30.20 -2.08 -4.06
C GLY A 221 -30.50 -1.44 -5.43
N PRO A 222 -31.35 -0.39 -5.44
CA PRO A 222 -31.70 0.34 -6.66
C PRO A 222 -30.49 0.95 -7.37
N GLY A 223 -29.48 1.40 -6.62
CA GLY A 223 -28.27 2.00 -7.19
C GLY A 223 -27.51 1.04 -8.09
N LYS A 224 -27.46 -0.26 -7.75
CA LYS A 224 -26.84 -1.28 -8.62
C LYS A 224 -27.59 -1.48 -9.93
N VAL A 225 -28.93 -1.45 -9.90
CA VAL A 225 -29.77 -1.62 -11.10
C VAL A 225 -29.51 -0.49 -12.10
N GLU A 226 -29.28 0.72 -11.59
CA GLU A 226 -28.91 1.90 -12.39
C GLU A 226 -27.41 1.97 -12.72
N GLY A 227 -26.61 0.98 -12.31
CA GLY A 227 -25.19 0.86 -12.63
C GLY A 227 -24.24 1.61 -11.71
N TYR A 228 -24.73 2.21 -10.63
CA TYR A 228 -23.89 2.88 -9.64
C TYR A 228 -23.23 1.90 -8.67
N TYR A 229 -22.10 2.32 -8.12
CA TYR A 229 -21.33 1.59 -7.13
C TYR A 229 -20.62 2.58 -6.20
N ARG A 230 -20.09 2.06 -5.09
CA ARG A 230 -19.14 2.75 -4.22
C ARG A 230 -17.80 2.07 -4.26
N GLU A 231 -16.78 2.84 -3.94
CA GLU A 231 -15.42 2.35 -3.76
C GLU A 231 -14.91 2.69 -2.37
N LEU A 232 -14.06 1.82 -1.87
CA LEU A 232 -13.31 2.03 -0.64
C LEU A 232 -11.87 1.55 -0.88
N SER A 233 -10.90 2.33 -0.41
CA SER A 233 -9.49 2.05 -0.63
C SER A 233 -8.74 1.80 0.68
N LEU A 234 -7.82 0.84 0.67
CA LEU A 234 -6.89 0.56 1.76
C LEU A 234 -5.45 0.62 1.25
N GLY A 235 -4.67 1.54 1.80
CA GLY A 235 -3.22 1.59 1.55
C GLY A 235 -2.49 0.51 2.34
N VAL A 236 -1.59 -0.21 1.67
CA VAL A 236 -0.68 -1.20 2.27
C VAL A 236 0.74 -0.71 2.04
N HIS A 237 1.44 -0.46 3.14
CA HIS A 237 2.85 -0.08 3.13
C HIS A 237 3.69 -1.13 3.83
N VAL A 238 4.81 -1.49 3.23
CA VAL A 238 5.69 -2.54 3.74
C VAL A 238 7.11 -2.03 3.72
N ASP A 239 7.70 -1.94 4.92
CA ASP A 239 9.13 -1.81 5.12
C ASP A 239 9.76 -3.19 4.99
N VAL A 240 10.74 -3.31 4.09
CA VAL A 240 11.39 -4.56 3.73
C VAL A 240 12.81 -4.57 4.23
N GLU A 241 13.10 -5.48 5.14
CA GLU A 241 14.43 -5.74 5.66
C GLU A 241 15.13 -6.87 4.89
N ALA A 242 16.45 -6.86 4.84
CA ALA A 242 17.20 -7.97 4.28
C ALA A 242 17.13 -9.19 5.23
N SER A 243 16.75 -10.34 4.70
CA SER A 243 16.80 -11.63 5.42
C SER A 243 18.20 -12.24 5.44
N VAL A 244 18.96 -12.01 4.37
CA VAL A 244 20.26 -12.60 4.14
C VAL A 244 21.19 -11.57 3.53
N PHE A 245 22.44 -11.55 4.00
CA PHE A 245 23.51 -10.74 3.43
C PHE A 245 24.58 -11.62 2.80
N PHE A 246 24.94 -11.32 1.56
CA PHE A 246 26.12 -11.89 0.91
C PHE A 246 27.32 -10.99 1.21
N THR A 247 28.06 -11.31 2.27
CA THR A 247 29.15 -10.48 2.79
C THR A 247 30.40 -10.57 1.93
N ARG A 248 30.60 -11.68 1.22
CA ARG A 248 31.69 -11.83 0.25
C ARG A 248 31.24 -12.70 -0.90
N VAL A 249 31.58 -12.26 -2.11
CA VAL A 249 31.33 -13.00 -3.36
C VAL A 249 32.64 -13.18 -4.08
N SER A 250 33.03 -14.42 -4.33
CA SER A 250 34.25 -14.75 -5.08
C SER A 250 33.99 -15.83 -6.12
N THR A 251 34.83 -15.90 -7.15
CA THR A 251 34.72 -16.91 -8.20
C THR A 251 35.90 -17.87 -8.13
N LEU A 252 35.64 -19.17 -8.29
CA LEU A 252 36.68 -20.16 -8.57
C LEU A 252 36.62 -20.55 -10.05
N PRO A 253 37.78 -20.77 -10.69
CA PRO A 253 37.82 -21.33 -12.03
C PRO A 253 37.09 -22.68 -12.08
N ALA A 254 36.25 -22.88 -13.10
CA ALA A 254 35.71 -24.19 -13.40
C ALA A 254 36.56 -24.89 -14.48
N THR A 255 36.32 -26.17 -14.69
CA THR A 255 36.97 -26.96 -15.76
C THR A 255 36.62 -26.49 -17.17
N SER A 256 35.51 -25.76 -17.33
CA SER A 256 35.09 -25.16 -18.59
C SER A 256 35.40 -23.67 -18.63
N THR A 257 35.91 -23.18 -19.76
CA THR A 257 36.24 -21.75 -19.99
C THR A 257 35.01 -20.83 -20.01
N ARG A 258 33.80 -21.40 -19.98
CA ARG A 258 32.54 -20.66 -19.94
C ARG A 258 31.82 -20.77 -18.59
N GLN A 259 32.48 -21.33 -17.58
CA GLN A 259 31.89 -21.56 -16.26
C GLN A 259 32.84 -21.08 -15.16
N CYS A 260 32.27 -20.69 -14.03
CA CYS A 260 32.98 -20.48 -12.78
C CYS A 260 32.10 -20.99 -11.63
N HIS A 261 32.71 -21.37 -10.52
CA HIS A 261 31.99 -21.64 -9.28
C HIS A 261 31.89 -20.34 -8.47
N LEU A 262 30.71 -20.05 -7.92
CA LEU A 262 30.51 -18.93 -7.01
C LEU A 262 30.72 -19.42 -5.58
N LEU A 263 31.53 -18.68 -4.83
CA LEU A 263 31.72 -18.82 -3.38
C LEU A 263 31.06 -17.62 -2.72
N LEU A 264 30.12 -17.88 -1.82
CA LEU A 264 29.27 -16.88 -1.19
C LEU A 264 29.41 -17.00 0.32
N ASP A 265 29.89 -15.96 0.98
CA ASP A 265 29.81 -15.88 2.44
C ASP A 265 28.43 -15.31 2.79
N VAL A 266 27.58 -16.16 3.36
CA VAL A 266 26.15 -15.90 3.58
C VAL A 266 25.88 -15.71 5.06
N PHE A 267 25.37 -14.53 5.42
CA PHE A 267 24.99 -14.18 6.79
C PHE A 267 23.47 -14.12 6.94
N ASN A 268 22.95 -14.81 7.95
CA ASN A 268 21.53 -14.75 8.33
C ASN A 268 21.29 -13.62 9.34
N SER A 269 20.59 -12.57 8.90
CA SER A 269 20.23 -11.41 9.74
C SER A 269 18.92 -11.56 10.49
N THR A 270 18.19 -12.66 10.27
CA THR A 270 16.90 -12.89 10.92
C THR A 270 17.07 -13.62 12.25
N GLU A 271 16.04 -13.56 13.10
CA GLU A 271 15.94 -14.39 14.31
C GLU A 271 15.57 -15.85 14.01
N HIS A 272 15.24 -16.18 12.76
CA HIS A 272 14.78 -17.49 12.33
C HIS A 272 15.90 -18.27 11.64
N GLU A 273 15.71 -19.59 11.48
CA GLU A 273 16.59 -20.40 10.64
C GLU A 273 16.32 -20.11 9.16
N VAL A 274 17.39 -19.93 8.38
CA VAL A 274 17.31 -19.70 6.94
C VAL A 274 17.93 -20.88 6.20
N THR A 275 17.19 -21.44 5.25
CA THR A 275 17.72 -22.46 4.33
C THR A 275 18.05 -21.83 2.98
N VAL A 276 19.31 -21.92 2.58
CA VAL A 276 19.80 -21.48 1.27
C VAL A 276 20.02 -22.72 0.40
N SER A 277 19.18 -22.88 -0.62
CA SER A 277 19.25 -24.02 -1.54
C SER A 277 19.91 -23.63 -2.85
N ALA A 278 20.94 -24.38 -3.24
CA ALA A 278 21.54 -24.28 -4.56
C ALA A 278 20.88 -25.26 -5.55
N LYS A 279 20.92 -24.95 -6.86
CA LYS A 279 20.29 -25.77 -7.92
C LYS A 279 20.77 -27.23 -7.98
N ASN A 280 21.82 -27.59 -7.26
CA ASN A 280 22.36 -28.94 -7.10
C ASN A 280 21.84 -29.67 -5.84
N ASN A 281 20.79 -29.16 -5.18
CA ASN A 281 20.19 -29.72 -3.96
C ASN A 281 21.18 -29.82 -2.77
N GLN A 282 22.13 -28.91 -2.68
CA GLN A 282 22.85 -28.67 -1.44
C GLN A 282 22.13 -27.55 -0.69
N ASP A 283 21.53 -27.92 0.43
CA ASP A 283 20.87 -26.99 1.33
C ASP A 283 21.85 -26.59 2.44
N LEU A 284 22.08 -25.29 2.57
CA LEU A 284 22.82 -24.69 3.65
C LEU A 284 21.81 -24.15 4.66
N VAL A 285 21.81 -24.68 5.89
CA VAL A 285 20.98 -24.15 6.97
C VAL A 285 21.84 -23.20 7.80
N LEU A 286 21.39 -21.96 7.93
CA LEU A 286 22.01 -20.91 8.73
C LEU A 286 21.13 -20.64 9.94
N HIS A 287 21.68 -20.82 11.13
CA HIS A 287 21.04 -20.39 12.36
C HIS A 287 21.08 -18.86 12.50
N THR A 288 20.37 -18.35 13.50
CA THR A 288 20.30 -16.91 13.82
C THR A 288 21.69 -16.29 13.92
N SER A 289 21.93 -15.19 13.19
CA SER A 289 23.22 -14.47 13.19
C SER A 289 24.43 -15.32 12.78
N GLU A 290 24.21 -16.42 12.07
CA GLU A 290 25.28 -17.28 11.58
C GLU A 290 25.78 -16.81 10.21
N CYS A 291 27.09 -16.93 9.98
CA CYS A 291 27.74 -16.71 8.69
C CYS A 291 28.46 -17.99 8.25
N GLN A 292 28.13 -18.52 7.08
CA GLN A 292 28.81 -19.68 6.49
C GLN A 292 29.16 -19.43 5.01
N ARG A 293 30.11 -20.21 4.48
CA ARG A 293 30.62 -20.10 3.10
C ARG A 293 30.24 -21.31 2.24
#